data_AF-G4LWR5-F1
#
_entry.id   AF-G4LWR5-F1
#
_cell.length_a   1.000
_cell.length_b   1.000
_cell.length_c   1.000
_cell.angle_alpha   90.00
_cell.angle_beta   90.00
_cell.angle_gamma   90.00
#
_symmetry.space_group_name_H-M   'P 1'
#
loop_
_entity.id
_entity.type
_entity.pdbx_description
1 polymer ?
#
loop_
_entity_poly.entity_id
_entity_poly.type
_entity_poly.pdbx_seq_one_letter_code
_entity_poly.pdbx_strand_id
1 'polypeptide(L)'
;MLVVTYLIPWFSDNLLYPKGPGLGAAQILNSIKSTIHFGTLSSIDLWESNAYLLFMPLVSDSRPEFRENVLRDCMLHLPIPLKMPSTVTVGLDGVESQRKTDELLERLDNETEIYHTIKRPFKPLLYTDSSLYCTSMPFTDAMELGSPGDGLIIRPSKLGLFILHVSGNYPPTYSLNSLERCLETFGL
;
A
#
# COMPACT_ATOMS: atom_id res chain seq x y z
N MET A 1 -0.89 -11.25 18.18
CA MET A 1 0.49 -10.72 18.11
C MET A 1 1.44 -11.61 17.30
N LEU A 2 1.51 -12.94 17.53
CA LEU A 2 2.40 -13.86 16.80
C LEU A 2 2.27 -13.84 15.27
N VAL A 3 1.04 -13.72 14.73
CA VAL A 3 0.77 -13.73 13.28
C VAL A 3 1.43 -12.54 12.55
N VAL A 4 1.42 -11.35 13.18
CA VAL A 4 1.98 -10.12 12.59
C VAL A 4 3.51 -10.21 12.45
N THR A 5 4.19 -10.80 13.43
CA THR A 5 5.66 -10.98 13.41
C THR A 5 6.16 -11.87 12.28
N TYR A 6 5.37 -12.88 11.84
CA TYR A 6 5.74 -13.73 10.71
C TYR A 6 5.28 -13.20 9.35
N LEU A 7 4.19 -12.41 9.34
CA LEU A 7 3.69 -11.75 8.12
C LEU A 7 4.74 -10.80 7.52
N ILE A 8 5.43 -10.01 8.36
CA ILE A 8 6.35 -8.97 7.90
C ILE A 8 7.52 -9.55 7.09
N PRO A 9 8.35 -10.49 7.61
CA PRO A 9 9.43 -11.08 6.84
C PRO A 9 8.90 -11.83 5.62
N TRP A 10 7.78 -12.54 5.75
CA TRP A 10 7.24 -13.33 4.65
C TRP A 10 6.78 -12.47 3.48
N PHE A 11 6.04 -11.39 3.72
CA PHE A 11 5.68 -10.45 2.66
C PHE A 11 6.91 -9.79 2.06
N SER A 12 7.90 -9.42 2.89
CA SER A 12 9.15 -8.89 2.38
C SER A 12 9.87 -9.88 1.47
N ASP A 13 9.87 -11.16 1.82
CA ASP A 13 10.60 -12.19 1.08
C ASP A 13 9.88 -12.70 -0.17
N ASN A 14 8.55 -12.61 -0.23
CA ASN A 14 7.77 -13.20 -1.32
C ASN A 14 7.05 -12.17 -2.19
N LEU A 15 6.72 -11.01 -1.61
CA LEU A 15 5.89 -10.02 -2.26
C LEU A 15 6.68 -8.76 -2.64
N LEU A 16 7.73 -8.40 -1.91
CA LEU A 16 8.51 -7.19 -2.18
C LEU A 16 9.72 -7.45 -3.09
N TYR A 17 10.07 -6.44 -3.88
CA TYR A 17 11.24 -6.43 -4.74
C TYR A 17 12.53 -6.61 -3.92
N PRO A 18 13.52 -7.40 -4.37
CA PRO A 18 13.64 -7.99 -5.71
C PRO A 18 12.96 -9.35 -5.92
N LYS A 19 12.41 -9.96 -4.86
CA LYS A 19 11.90 -11.33 -4.91
C LYS A 19 10.45 -11.43 -5.40
N GLY A 20 9.70 -10.35 -5.28
CA GLY A 20 8.31 -10.25 -5.72
C GLY A 20 7.98 -8.95 -6.46
N PRO A 21 6.70 -8.78 -6.85
CA PRO A 21 6.26 -7.68 -7.70
C PRO A 21 6.16 -6.33 -6.97
N GLY A 22 6.12 -6.32 -5.64
CA GLY A 22 5.80 -5.15 -4.82
C GLY A 22 6.97 -4.19 -4.62
N LEU A 23 6.73 -2.91 -4.86
CA LEU A 23 7.59 -1.80 -4.44
C LEU A 23 7.26 -1.31 -3.01
N GLY A 24 6.10 -1.69 -2.49
CA GLY A 24 5.68 -1.35 -1.14
C GLY A 24 4.35 -2.00 -0.82
N ALA A 25 4.12 -2.28 0.45
CA ALA A 25 2.91 -2.93 0.93
C ALA A 25 2.44 -2.27 2.21
N ALA A 26 1.13 -2.26 2.44
CA ALA A 26 0.53 -1.82 3.69
C ALA A 26 -0.62 -2.74 4.09
N GLN A 27 -0.65 -3.15 5.37
CA GLN A 27 -1.79 -3.80 6.00
C GLN A 27 -2.39 -2.82 7.00
N ILE A 28 -3.61 -2.38 6.70
CA ILE A 28 -4.41 -1.52 7.55
C ILE A 28 -5.42 -2.42 8.25
N LEU A 29 -5.34 -2.51 9.58
CA LEU A 29 -6.39 -3.17 10.35
C LEU A 29 -7.68 -2.35 10.24
N ASN A 30 -8.83 -2.82 10.72
CA ASN A 30 -10.08 -2.04 10.79
C ASN A 30 -9.99 -0.71 11.60
N SER A 31 -8.77 -0.28 11.94
CA SER A 31 -8.34 1.01 12.45
C SER A 31 -8.04 2.03 11.34
N ILE A 32 -7.85 3.27 11.78
CA ILE A 32 -7.48 4.41 10.93
C ILE A 32 -5.99 4.35 10.51
N LYS A 33 -5.14 3.73 11.33
CA LYS A 33 -3.71 3.62 11.09
C LYS A 33 -3.33 2.23 10.60
N SER A 34 -2.32 2.18 9.75
CA SER A 34 -1.70 0.97 9.27
C SER A 34 -0.90 0.29 10.38
N THR A 35 -0.94 -1.03 10.36
CA THR A 35 -0.23 -1.88 11.32
C THR A 35 1.14 -2.25 10.79
N ILE A 36 1.22 -2.36 9.47
CA ILE A 36 2.40 -2.79 8.75
C ILE A 36 2.45 -1.97 7.48
N HIS A 37 3.60 -1.36 7.19
CA HIS A 37 3.80 -0.58 5.98
C HIS A 37 5.29 -0.57 5.59
N PHE A 38 5.58 -0.80 4.31
CA PHE A 38 6.96 -0.92 3.81
C PHE A 38 7.14 -0.27 2.45
N GLY A 39 8.40 0.05 2.15
CA GLY A 39 8.83 0.56 0.84
C GLY A 39 8.11 1.85 0.49
N THR A 40 7.57 1.92 -0.72
CA THR A 40 6.81 3.08 -1.19
C THR A 40 5.54 3.41 -0.39
N LEU A 41 5.06 2.50 0.46
CA LEU A 41 3.88 2.74 1.32
C LEU A 41 4.25 3.01 2.78
N SER A 42 5.54 3.14 3.10
CA SER A 42 6.05 3.44 4.45
C SER A 42 5.45 4.71 5.08
N SER A 43 5.02 5.69 4.30
CA SER A 43 4.42 6.93 4.81
C SER A 43 2.91 6.97 4.71
N ILE A 44 2.23 5.82 4.51
CA ILE A 44 0.78 5.76 4.28
C ILE A 44 -0.06 6.41 5.38
N ASP A 45 0.42 6.35 6.63
CA ASP A 45 -0.28 6.93 7.79
C ASP A 45 -0.05 8.43 7.96
N LEU A 46 0.93 9.00 7.26
CA LEU A 46 1.18 10.45 7.25
C LEU A 46 0.28 11.16 6.23
N TRP A 47 -0.56 10.42 5.51
CA TRP A 47 -1.45 10.99 4.51
C TRP A 47 -2.62 11.72 5.16
N GLU A 48 -2.96 12.89 4.60
CA GLU A 48 -4.10 13.71 5.08
C GLU A 48 -5.43 12.93 5.05
N SER A 49 -5.56 12.03 4.08
CA SER A 49 -6.74 11.17 3.92
C SER A 49 -6.47 9.79 4.51
N ASN A 50 -7.36 9.34 5.39
CA ASN A 50 -7.34 7.98 5.91
C ASN A 50 -7.49 6.96 4.76
N ALA A 51 -6.42 6.22 4.49
CA ALA A 51 -6.36 5.24 3.40
C ALA A 51 -7.42 4.14 3.52
N TYR A 52 -7.74 3.68 4.74
CA TYR A 52 -8.79 2.68 4.96
C TYR A 52 -10.17 3.22 4.53
N LEU A 53 -10.53 4.42 4.97
CA LEU A 53 -11.81 5.05 4.61
C LEU A 53 -11.90 5.40 3.12
N LEU A 54 -10.77 5.70 2.48
CA LEU A 54 -10.71 6.00 1.06
C LEU A 54 -10.89 4.74 0.19
N PHE A 55 -10.21 3.66 0.55
CA PHE A 55 -10.08 2.49 -0.33
C PHE A 55 -11.06 1.37 -0.02
N MET A 56 -11.43 1.15 1.25
CA MET A 56 -12.34 0.05 1.63
C MET A 56 -13.70 0.12 0.90
N PRO A 57 -14.35 1.29 0.75
CA PRO A 57 -15.61 1.38 0.01
C PRO A 57 -15.52 0.93 -1.45
N LEU A 58 -14.35 1.05 -2.07
CA LEU A 58 -14.12 0.68 -3.47
C LEU A 58 -14.12 -0.84 -3.69
N VAL A 59 -13.88 -1.61 -2.63
CA VAL A 59 -13.71 -3.07 -2.70
C VAL A 59 -14.72 -3.85 -1.86
N SER A 60 -15.52 -3.15 -1.04
CA SER A 60 -16.56 -3.78 -0.21
C SER A 60 -17.88 -4.02 -0.93
N ASP A 61 -18.18 -3.26 -2.00
CA ASP A 61 -19.43 -3.41 -2.77
C ASP A 61 -19.20 -4.26 -4.02
N SER A 62 -19.91 -5.39 -4.09
CA SER A 62 -19.78 -6.38 -5.16
C SER A 62 -20.78 -6.17 -6.31
N ARG A 63 -21.67 -5.17 -6.23
CA ARG A 63 -22.68 -4.95 -7.28
C ARG A 63 -22.01 -4.56 -8.60
N PRO A 64 -22.39 -5.18 -9.74
CA PRO A 64 -21.78 -4.90 -11.04
C PRO A 64 -21.81 -3.42 -11.42
N GLU A 65 -22.95 -2.76 -11.24
CA GLU A 65 -23.13 -1.33 -11.54
C GLU A 65 -22.17 -0.44 -10.73
N PHE A 66 -21.95 -0.78 -9.45
CA PHE A 66 -21.00 -0.05 -8.62
C PHE A 66 -19.57 -0.23 -9.14
N ARG A 67 -19.18 -1.48 -9.43
CA ARG A 67 -17.85 -1.79 -9.96
C ARG A 67 -17.59 -1.12 -11.30
N GLU A 68 -18.56 -1.10 -12.21
CA GLU A 68 -18.47 -0.38 -13.49
C GLU A 68 -18.27 1.12 -13.29
N ASN A 69 -19.01 1.73 -12.35
CA ASN A 69 -18.85 3.15 -12.03
C ASN A 69 -17.46 3.44 -11.46
N VAL A 70 -16.92 2.58 -10.58
CA VAL A 70 -15.54 2.76 -10.06
C VAL A 70 -14.52 2.65 -11.19
N LEU A 71 -14.64 1.65 -12.07
CA LEU A 71 -13.75 1.48 -13.22
C LEU A 71 -13.79 2.69 -14.14
N ARG A 72 -14.97 3.26 -14.40
CA ARG A 72 -15.13 4.39 -15.32
C ARG A 72 -14.70 5.72 -14.71
N ASP A 73 -15.11 6.01 -13.47
CA ASP A 73 -15.11 7.39 -12.96
C ASP A 73 -14.03 7.67 -11.90
N CYS A 74 -13.52 6.63 -11.23
CA CYS A 74 -12.59 6.84 -10.11
C CYS A 74 -11.15 7.14 -10.57
N MET A 75 -10.44 7.99 -9.82
CA MET A 75 -9.00 8.21 -9.93
C MET A 75 -8.43 8.28 -8.51
N LEU A 76 -7.52 7.36 -8.19
CA LEU A 76 -6.86 7.30 -6.90
C LEU A 76 -5.54 8.06 -6.95
N HIS A 77 -5.14 8.65 -5.83
CA HIS A 77 -3.87 9.35 -5.73
C HIS A 77 -3.10 8.81 -4.55
N LEU A 78 -1.93 8.24 -4.83
CA LEU A 78 -1.03 7.74 -3.80
C LEU A 78 0.16 8.68 -3.64
N PRO A 79 0.42 9.19 -2.44
CA PRO A 79 1.69 9.82 -2.12
C PRO A 79 2.83 8.80 -2.14
N ILE A 80 3.68 8.85 -3.16
CA ILE A 80 4.88 8.02 -3.26
C ILE A 80 6.08 8.86 -2.82
N PRO A 81 6.91 8.38 -1.87
CA PRO A 81 8.10 9.10 -1.46
C PRO A 81 9.13 9.13 -2.60
N LEU A 82 9.71 10.31 -2.88
CA LEU A 82 10.73 10.47 -3.93
C LEU A 82 12.05 9.75 -3.62
N LYS A 83 12.34 9.54 -2.33
CA LYS A 83 13.41 8.68 -1.86
C LYS A 83 12.80 7.52 -1.09
N MET A 84 13.21 6.30 -1.41
CA MET A 84 12.85 5.12 -0.61
C MET A 84 13.42 5.29 0.80
N PRO A 85 12.58 5.29 1.86
CA PRO A 85 13.11 5.24 3.20
C PRO A 85 13.84 3.91 3.39
N SER A 86 15.03 4.01 3.97
CA SER A 86 15.92 2.88 4.24
C SER A 86 15.42 1.97 5.37
N THR A 87 14.29 2.31 6.01
CA THR A 87 13.81 1.66 7.23
C THR A 87 12.40 1.09 7.06
N VAL A 88 12.25 -0.16 7.51
CA VAL A 88 10.97 -0.82 7.74
C VAL A 88 10.36 -0.26 9.03
N THR A 89 9.25 0.45 8.92
CA THR A 89 8.47 0.93 10.07
C THR A 89 7.33 -0.03 10.36
N VAL A 90 7.30 -0.56 11.59
CA VAL A 90 6.22 -1.39 12.10
C VAL A 90 5.40 -0.54 13.07
N GLY A 91 4.20 -0.14 12.65
CA GLY A 91 3.22 0.52 13.51
C GLY A 91 2.58 -0.51 14.45
N LEU A 92 3.18 -0.73 15.63
CA LEU A 92 2.50 -1.50 16.68
C LEU A 92 1.39 -0.65 17.31
N ASP A 93 0.17 -1.18 17.28
CA ASP A 93 -1.07 -0.55 17.74
C ASP A 93 -0.96 0.21 19.07
N GLY A 94 -1.34 1.48 19.03
CA GLY A 94 -2.43 2.05 19.83
C GLY A 94 -2.22 2.36 21.32
N VAL A 95 -1.35 1.67 22.07
CA VAL A 95 -1.27 1.88 23.54
C VAL A 95 0.17 1.97 24.08
N GLU A 96 1.18 1.42 23.40
CA GLU A 96 2.58 1.48 23.86
C GLU A 96 3.48 2.43 23.03
N SER A 97 2.92 3.05 21.97
CA SER A 97 3.62 3.92 21.01
C SER A 97 3.79 5.38 21.49
N GLN A 98 3.71 5.66 22.80
CA GLN A 98 4.02 6.98 23.35
C GLN A 98 5.32 7.02 24.15
N ARG A 99 5.89 5.88 24.56
CA ARG A 99 7.11 5.88 25.38
C ARG A 99 8.41 5.59 24.63
N LYS A 100 8.35 4.98 23.45
CA LYS A 100 9.56 4.71 22.63
C LYS A 100 9.74 5.66 21.46
N THR A 101 8.69 6.42 21.12
CA THR A 101 8.70 7.37 20.01
C THR A 101 9.43 8.64 20.42
N ASP A 102 9.32 9.06 21.68
CA ASP A 102 10.05 10.22 22.20
C ASP A 102 11.58 9.96 22.31
N GLU A 103 12.01 8.74 22.67
CA GLU A 103 13.45 8.38 22.70
C GLU A 103 14.06 8.19 21.30
N LEU A 104 13.26 7.87 20.27
CA LEU A 104 13.73 7.78 18.89
C LEU A 104 13.65 9.11 18.14
N LEU A 105 12.69 9.98 18.50
CA LEU A 105 12.56 11.33 17.97
C LEU A 105 13.71 12.24 18.43
N GLU A 106 14.21 12.08 19.67
CA GLU A 106 15.40 12.83 20.13
C GLU A 106 16.70 12.47 19.36
N ARG A 107 16.74 11.35 18.63
CA ARG A 107 17.86 11.00 17.74
C ARG A 107 17.63 11.34 16.27
N LEU A 108 16.41 11.76 15.91
CA LEU A 108 16.02 12.11 14.55
C LEU A 108 15.77 13.63 14.38
N ASP A 109 16.25 14.44 15.30
CA ASP A 109 16.12 15.90 15.25
C ASP A 109 17.19 16.59 14.37
N ASN A 110 17.93 15.83 13.55
CA ASN A 110 19.03 16.37 12.74
C ASN A 110 18.84 16.34 11.23
N GLU A 111 17.76 15.76 10.71
CA GLU A 111 17.44 15.91 9.29
C GLU A 111 15.92 15.98 9.14
N THR A 112 15.40 17.21 9.17
CA THR A 112 14.10 17.50 8.56
C THR A 112 14.26 17.37 7.04
N GLU A 113 14.55 16.16 6.55
CA GLU A 113 14.31 15.83 5.15
C GLU A 113 12.80 15.95 4.98
N ILE A 114 12.36 17.11 4.49
CA ILE A 114 11.01 17.35 4.04
C ILE A 114 10.73 16.23 3.04
N TYR A 115 10.00 15.19 3.47
CA TYR A 115 9.68 14.04 2.65
C TYR A 115 8.79 14.52 1.51
N HIS A 116 9.40 14.93 0.41
CA HIS A 116 8.70 15.30 -0.80
C HIS A 116 8.08 14.04 -1.37
N THR A 117 6.77 13.88 -1.15
CA THR A 117 5.95 12.86 -1.77
C THR A 117 5.34 13.41 -3.05
N ILE A 118 5.31 12.62 -4.11
CA ILE A 118 4.54 12.92 -5.31
C ILE A 118 3.16 12.28 -5.21
N LYS A 119 2.10 12.99 -5.62
CA LYS A 119 0.76 12.40 -5.77
C LYS A 119 0.71 11.61 -7.08
N ARG A 120 0.97 10.30 -7.01
CA ARG A 120 0.92 9.38 -8.15
C ARG A 120 -0.55 9.01 -8.46
N PRO A 121 -1.06 9.36 -9.65
CA PRO A 121 -2.42 8.97 -10.04
C PRO A 121 -2.49 7.49 -10.46
N PHE A 122 -3.52 6.80 -10.00
CA PHE A 122 -3.85 5.42 -10.34
C PHE A 122 -5.30 5.31 -10.82
N LYS A 123 -5.49 4.75 -12.01
CA LYS A 123 -6.80 4.48 -12.60
C LYS A 123 -7.18 3.02 -12.37
N PRO A 124 -8.36 2.72 -11.79
CA PRO A 124 -8.85 1.35 -11.73
C PRO A 124 -8.95 0.73 -13.13
N LEU A 125 -8.39 -0.47 -13.28
CA LEU A 125 -8.30 -1.19 -14.56
C LEU A 125 -9.25 -2.37 -14.59
N LEU A 126 -9.27 -3.17 -13.52
CA LEU A 126 -10.15 -4.33 -13.42
C LEU A 126 -10.47 -4.70 -11.97
N TYR A 127 -11.59 -5.38 -11.80
CA TYR A 127 -11.91 -6.11 -10.57
C TYR A 127 -11.62 -7.60 -10.76
N THR A 128 -11.10 -8.22 -9.71
CA THR A 128 -11.27 -9.66 -9.50
C THR A 128 -12.45 -9.88 -8.55
N ASP A 129 -12.73 -11.13 -8.20
CA ASP A 129 -13.72 -11.43 -7.15
C ASP A 129 -13.31 -10.82 -5.80
N SER A 130 -12.01 -10.67 -5.59
CA SER A 130 -11.39 -10.39 -4.30
C SER A 130 -10.70 -9.02 -4.21
N SER A 131 -10.34 -8.41 -5.34
CA SER A 131 -9.42 -7.27 -5.41
C SER A 131 -9.83 -6.25 -6.46
N LEU A 132 -9.33 -5.03 -6.30
CA LEU A 132 -9.26 -4.03 -7.36
C LEU A 132 -7.81 -3.85 -7.79
N TYR A 133 -7.55 -3.95 -9.08
CA TYR A 133 -6.26 -3.60 -9.68
C TYR A 133 -6.36 -2.24 -10.36
N CYS A 134 -5.40 -1.36 -10.07
CA CYS A 134 -5.26 -0.06 -10.69
C CYS A 134 -3.92 0.02 -11.44
N THR A 135 -3.92 0.71 -12.57
CA THR A 135 -2.69 1.07 -13.29
C THR A 135 -2.35 2.51 -12.99
N SER A 136 -1.08 2.83 -12.90
CA SER A 136 -0.67 4.22 -12.84
C SER A 136 -0.99 4.94 -14.15
N MET A 137 -1.21 6.24 -14.02
CA MET A 137 -1.35 7.14 -15.16
C MET A 137 -0.04 7.89 -15.37
N PRO A 138 0.30 8.24 -16.62
CA PRO A 138 1.40 9.16 -16.86
C PRO A 138 1.14 10.49 -16.12
N PHE A 139 2.21 11.10 -15.61
CA PHE A 139 2.10 12.45 -15.07
C PHE A 139 1.75 13.39 -16.23
N THR A 140 0.76 14.26 -16.02
CA THR A 140 0.37 15.27 -17.01
C THR A 140 1.41 16.38 -17.14
N ASP A 141 2.17 16.61 -16.09
CA ASP A 141 3.31 17.53 -16.09
C ASP A 141 4.61 16.74 -16.02
N ALA A 142 5.62 17.19 -16.78
CA ALA A 142 6.85 16.51 -17.20
C ALA A 142 7.81 15.98 -16.09
N MET A 143 7.35 15.69 -14.88
CA MET A 143 8.12 14.93 -13.90
C MET A 143 8.04 13.44 -14.22
N GLU A 144 9.01 12.95 -14.98
CA GLU A 144 9.29 11.52 -15.23
C GLU A 144 9.79 10.80 -13.96
N LEU A 145 9.08 10.92 -12.83
CA LEU A 145 9.46 10.30 -11.57
C LEU A 145 8.45 9.22 -11.21
N GLY A 146 8.53 8.11 -11.95
CA GLY A 146 7.71 6.91 -11.76
C GLY A 146 7.50 6.21 -13.10
N SER A 147 7.80 4.90 -13.17
CA SER A 147 7.57 4.14 -14.40
C SER A 147 6.08 4.20 -14.75
N PRO A 148 5.68 4.65 -15.95
CA PRO A 148 4.27 4.78 -16.37
C PRO A 148 3.49 3.45 -16.38
N GLY A 149 4.09 2.34 -15.95
CA GLY A 149 3.45 1.03 -15.85
C GLY A 149 3.33 0.46 -14.43
N ASP A 150 3.71 1.18 -13.37
CA ASP A 150 3.49 0.68 -12.00
C ASP A 150 1.99 0.54 -11.67
N GLY A 151 1.67 -0.35 -10.72
CA GLY A 151 0.30 -0.75 -10.41
C GLY A 151 -0.03 -0.65 -8.94
N LEU A 152 -1.31 -0.70 -8.60
CA LEU A 152 -1.79 -0.72 -7.23
C LEU A 152 -2.83 -1.83 -7.08
N ILE A 153 -2.68 -2.69 -6.08
CA ILE A 153 -3.68 -3.69 -5.71
C ILE A 153 -4.30 -3.28 -4.39
N ILE A 154 -5.63 -3.26 -4.36
CA ILE A 154 -6.43 -3.01 -3.15
C ILE A 154 -7.23 -4.28 -2.87
N ARG A 155 -6.99 -4.90 -1.70
CA ARG A 155 -7.51 -6.21 -1.34
C ARG A 155 -8.07 -6.19 0.09
N PRO A 156 -9.38 -6.35 0.30
CA PRO A 156 -9.93 -6.65 1.62
C PRO A 156 -9.34 -7.94 2.17
N SER A 157 -9.00 -7.99 3.43
CA SER A 157 -8.57 -9.22 4.12
C SER A 157 -9.41 -9.40 5.37
N LYS A 158 -9.35 -10.57 6.01
CA LYS A 158 -10.00 -10.78 7.32
C LYS A 158 -9.52 -9.81 8.41
N LEU A 159 -8.36 -9.20 8.22
CA LEU A 159 -7.76 -8.25 9.14
C LEU A 159 -8.16 -6.78 8.82
N GLY A 160 -8.63 -6.50 7.61
CA GLY A 160 -8.98 -5.14 7.19
C GLY A 160 -8.66 -4.95 5.71
N LEU A 161 -7.69 -4.11 5.40
CA LEU A 161 -7.32 -3.76 4.03
C LEU A 161 -5.82 -3.99 3.77
N PHE A 162 -5.51 -4.75 2.73
CA PHE A 162 -4.16 -4.89 2.21
C PHE A 162 -4.01 -4.06 0.93
N ILE A 163 -2.92 -3.32 0.84
CA ILE A 163 -2.56 -2.48 -0.30
C ILE A 163 -1.17 -2.88 -0.77
N LEU A 164 -1.02 -3.14 -2.07
CA LEU A 164 0.27 -3.44 -2.70
C LEU A 164 0.54 -2.42 -3.79
N HIS A 165 1.63 -1.68 -3.68
CA HIS A 165 2.19 -0.93 -4.80
C HIS A 165 3.12 -1.84 -5.58
N VAL A 166 2.86 -2.01 -6.88
CA VAL A 166 3.45 -3.02 -7.77
C VAL A 166 4.39 -2.35 -8.77
N SER A 167 5.55 -2.94 -9.00
CA SER A 167 6.48 -2.50 -10.02
C SER A 167 5.94 -2.75 -11.43
N GLY A 168 6.12 -1.78 -12.33
CA GLY A 168 5.68 -1.90 -13.73
C GLY A 168 6.42 -2.95 -14.56
N ASN A 169 7.43 -3.62 -13.99
CA ASN A 169 8.11 -4.75 -14.62
C ASN A 169 7.32 -6.07 -14.51
N TYR A 170 6.23 -6.10 -13.74
CA TYR A 170 5.43 -7.31 -13.50
C TYR A 170 4.01 -7.14 -14.05
N PRO A 171 3.50 -8.11 -14.84
CA PRO A 171 2.16 -8.03 -15.39
C PRO A 171 1.09 -8.19 -14.30
N PRO A 172 -0.10 -7.57 -14.45
CA PRO A 172 -1.16 -7.59 -13.44
C PRO A 172 -1.52 -9.00 -12.92
N THR A 173 -1.65 -9.97 -13.83
CA THR A 173 -2.00 -11.36 -13.50
C THR A 173 -0.98 -12.02 -12.58
N TYR A 174 0.32 -11.77 -12.82
CA TYR A 174 1.38 -12.31 -11.97
C TYR A 174 1.34 -11.68 -10.58
N SER A 175 1.16 -10.36 -10.53
CA SER A 175 1.12 -9.60 -9.29
C SER A 175 -0.06 -9.99 -8.40
N LEU A 176 -1.26 -10.15 -8.99
CA LEU A 176 -2.45 -10.64 -8.30
C LEU A 176 -2.26 -12.07 -7.78
N ASN A 177 -1.78 -12.99 -8.60
CA ASN A 177 -1.53 -14.37 -8.17
C ASN A 177 -0.49 -14.46 -7.04
N SER A 178 0.55 -13.63 -7.08
CA SER A 178 1.57 -13.58 -6.04
C SER A 178 1.00 -13.08 -4.71
N LEU A 179 0.14 -12.07 -4.76
CA LEU A 179 -0.58 -11.56 -3.59
C LEU A 179 -1.50 -12.63 -3.00
N GLU A 180 -2.37 -13.25 -3.80
CA GLU A 180 -3.32 -14.23 -3.30
C GLU A 180 -2.61 -15.44 -2.67
N ARG A 181 -1.53 -15.95 -3.28
CA ARG A 181 -0.72 -17.03 -2.67
C ARG A 181 -0.13 -16.63 -1.31
N CYS A 182 0.31 -15.38 -1.17
CA CYS A 182 0.81 -14.90 0.11
C CYS A 182 -0.32 -14.84 1.14
N LEU A 183 -1.50 -14.30 0.80
CA LEU A 183 -2.63 -14.18 1.71
C LEU A 183 -3.23 -15.54 2.10
N GLU A 184 -3.35 -16.47 1.16
CA GLU A 184 -3.79 -17.85 1.40
C GLU A 184 -2.91 -18.56 2.44
N THR A 185 -1.59 -18.33 2.39
CA THR A 185 -0.63 -18.92 3.35
C THR A 185 -0.96 -18.53 4.80
N PHE A 186 -1.56 -17.36 5.02
CA PHE A 186 -1.96 -16.88 6.34
C PHE A 186 -3.47 -16.98 6.61
N GLY A 187 -4.23 -17.54 5.67
CA GLY A 187 -5.69 -17.64 5.74
C GLY A 187 -6.39 -16.26 5.78
N LEU A 188 -5.79 -15.25 5.15
CA LEU A 188 -6.23 -13.85 5.16
C LEU A 188 -7.20 -13.48 4.04
#